data_AF-A0A5C5GBA8-F1
#
_entry.id   AF-A0A5C5GBA8-F1
#
_cell.length_a   1.000
_cell.length_b   1.000
_cell.length_c   1.000
_cell.angle_alpha   90.00
_cell.angle_beta   90.00
_cell.angle_gamma   90.00
#
_symmetry.space_group_name_H-M   'P 1'
#
loop_
_entity.id
_entity.type
_entity.pdbx_description
1 polymer ?
#
loop_
_entity_poly.entity_id
_entity_poly.type
_entity_poly.pdbx_seq_one_letter_code
_entity_poly.pdbx_strand_id
1 'polypeptide(L)'
;MSPKHTYTIMSMMKDEGHSLVEWVAYHKHIGFDNIVVYTNNCSDGTDRMLMRLEELGWVQHFRNDVPEGKKPQPNALNLGQANPEVTDSEWVLVMDADEFVSIKCGKGHIHDLVERFPEGTDAIAMTWRFHGSSEVTHWNPGMVIENYTNAAPDRFRKGWGVKSMFRPKADIKFGIHRPTNKKGKIDKLGDEADVLRNWINGSGKPMPEEFQNRGWRSTGKTIGYKLVEMNHYAVKSYEAYLLRRVRGNVNNKPDKYNAGYFAIFDRNEQESRNALRHLKGVKKKMAEILSDSVMRGLQDEAQAFHEARVEMLRQSGEYEEWLAQLKEASAVAITELDEVLFTQHLPKAWQEQIKRMQAAGVPDKAIAKMVAKSVGVKKGDADTPDIQQAREEGVDVPEDALPDEIEELIAKARAARQALAEAAGAEGAKDAPADMAAPEPTAPVATDPEATPPAEPLPDLPRTADPAAEAEARKDGSAASAPLPLQKSLPADAGTETES
;
A
#
# COMPACT_ATOMS: atom_id res chain seq x y z
N MET A 1 -1.05 -3.51 34.04
CA MET A 1 -0.16 -4.67 33.81
C MET A 1 0.64 -4.36 32.55
N SER A 2 1.89 -4.81 32.46
CA SER A 2 2.62 -4.71 31.18
C SER A 2 1.92 -5.56 30.13
N PRO A 3 1.89 -5.14 28.86
CA PRO A 3 1.24 -5.91 27.80
C PRO A 3 1.90 -7.28 27.65
N LYS A 4 1.13 -8.29 27.22
CA LYS A 4 1.64 -9.65 26.98
C LYS A 4 2.75 -9.66 25.92
N HIS A 5 2.57 -8.89 24.85
CA HIS A 5 3.51 -8.80 23.72
C HIS A 5 3.98 -7.36 23.52
N THR A 6 5.17 -7.15 22.95
CA THR A 6 5.67 -5.80 22.63
C THR A 6 5.29 -5.38 21.20
N TYR A 7 5.55 -6.23 20.22
CA TYR A 7 5.38 -5.97 18.79
C TYR A 7 4.62 -7.13 18.12
N THR A 8 3.33 -6.92 17.89
CA THR A 8 2.47 -7.90 17.23
C THR A 8 2.25 -7.57 15.76
N ILE A 9 2.44 -8.55 14.88
CA ILE A 9 1.86 -8.53 13.54
C ILE A 9 0.53 -9.26 13.54
N MET A 10 -0.47 -8.67 12.89
CA MET A 10 -1.71 -9.34 12.50
C MET A 10 -1.79 -9.41 10.98
N SER A 11 -2.01 -10.61 10.44
CA SER A 11 -2.15 -10.83 9.00
C SER A 11 -3.32 -11.74 8.64
N MET A 12 -3.71 -11.69 7.38
CA MET A 12 -4.71 -12.58 6.80
C MET A 12 -4.14 -13.27 5.57
N MET A 13 -4.24 -14.59 5.53
CA MET A 13 -3.62 -15.38 4.47
C MET A 13 -4.61 -16.29 3.74
N LYS A 14 -4.34 -16.49 2.45
CA LYS A 14 -4.96 -17.51 1.60
C LYS A 14 -3.95 -17.92 0.56
N ASP A 15 -3.54 -19.17 0.59
CA ASP A 15 -2.63 -19.77 -0.39
C ASP A 15 -1.28 -19.06 -0.50
N GLU A 16 -0.62 -18.80 0.64
CA GLU A 16 0.66 -18.08 0.76
C GLU A 16 1.81 -19.00 1.25
N GLY A 17 1.60 -20.32 1.24
CA GLY A 17 2.51 -21.32 1.80
C GLY A 17 3.90 -21.31 1.16
N HIS A 18 3.98 -20.98 -0.13
CA HIS A 18 5.24 -20.86 -0.87
C HIS A 18 6.26 -19.90 -0.22
N SER A 19 5.82 -18.78 0.36
CA SER A 19 6.69 -17.76 0.98
C SER A 19 6.50 -17.62 2.50
N LEU A 20 5.64 -18.43 3.11
CA LEU A 20 5.26 -18.28 4.52
C LEU A 20 6.46 -18.39 5.48
N VAL A 21 7.34 -19.39 5.27
CA VAL A 21 8.47 -19.63 6.17
C VAL A 21 9.46 -18.47 6.16
N GLU A 22 9.75 -17.90 4.98
CA GLU A 22 10.55 -16.67 4.89
C GLU A 22 9.88 -15.51 5.61
N TRP A 23 8.58 -15.30 5.36
CA TRP A 23 7.84 -14.18 5.93
C TRP A 23 7.85 -14.22 7.46
N VAL A 24 7.61 -15.39 8.06
CA VAL A 24 7.69 -15.59 9.53
C VAL A 24 9.11 -15.40 10.02
N ALA A 25 10.10 -16.03 9.37
CA ALA A 25 11.51 -15.93 9.76
C ALA A 25 12.03 -14.49 9.70
N TYR A 26 11.64 -13.72 8.68
CA TYR A 26 12.04 -12.33 8.50
C TYR A 26 11.51 -11.46 9.63
N HIS A 27 10.20 -11.51 9.90
CA HIS A 27 9.59 -10.64 10.89
C HIS A 27 10.03 -10.99 12.32
N LYS A 28 10.19 -12.29 12.63
CA LYS A 28 10.82 -12.73 13.88
C LYS A 28 12.30 -12.34 13.99
N HIS A 29 13.03 -12.27 12.87
CA HIS A 29 14.43 -11.84 12.87
C HIS A 29 14.57 -10.35 13.19
N ILE A 30 13.74 -9.51 12.59
CA ILE A 30 13.80 -8.06 12.82
C ILE A 30 13.20 -7.65 14.16
N GLY A 31 12.55 -8.58 14.89
CA GLY A 31 12.26 -8.44 16.32
C GLY A 31 10.79 -8.36 16.69
N PHE A 32 9.86 -8.68 15.77
CA PHE A 32 8.48 -8.91 16.17
C PHE A 32 8.42 -10.16 17.06
N ASP A 33 7.93 -10.01 18.29
CA ASP A 33 7.83 -11.10 19.26
C ASP A 33 6.54 -11.89 19.09
N ASN A 34 5.51 -11.32 18.47
CA ASN A 34 4.25 -12.01 18.20
C ASN A 34 3.77 -11.85 16.75
N ILE A 35 3.21 -12.92 16.19
CA ILE A 35 2.67 -12.98 14.84
C ILE A 35 1.37 -13.76 14.90
N VAL A 36 0.26 -13.10 14.58
CA VAL A 36 -1.09 -13.64 14.59
C VAL A 36 -1.62 -13.71 13.16
N VAL A 37 -2.00 -14.90 12.69
CA VAL A 37 -2.45 -15.10 11.32
C VAL A 37 -3.84 -15.70 11.27
N TYR A 38 -4.73 -15.02 10.55
CA TYR A 38 -6.07 -15.50 10.23
C TYR A 38 -6.11 -16.09 8.81
N THR A 39 -6.53 -17.34 8.67
CA THR A 39 -6.53 -18.05 7.37
C THR A 39 -7.91 -18.16 6.75
N ASN A 40 -7.97 -18.14 5.41
CA ASN A 40 -9.21 -18.21 4.63
C ASN A 40 -9.19 -19.37 3.64
N ASN A 41 -9.75 -20.53 3.99
CA ASN A 41 -9.96 -21.68 3.10
C ASN A 41 -8.77 -21.94 2.16
N CYS A 42 -7.62 -22.28 2.76
CA CYS A 42 -6.39 -22.52 2.01
C CYS A 42 -6.45 -23.85 1.28
N SER A 43 -5.85 -23.90 0.09
CA SER A 43 -5.78 -25.06 -0.79
C SER A 43 -4.35 -25.56 -0.97
N ASP A 44 -3.34 -24.73 -0.65
CA ASP A 44 -1.92 -25.07 -0.77
C ASP A 44 -1.29 -25.60 0.54
N GLY A 45 -2.08 -25.75 1.61
CA GLY A 45 -1.59 -26.16 2.93
C GLY A 45 -1.08 -25.04 3.84
N THR A 46 -1.25 -23.76 3.47
CA THR A 46 -0.87 -22.60 4.31
C THR A 46 -1.39 -22.71 5.75
N ASP A 47 -2.64 -23.16 5.93
CA ASP A 47 -3.25 -23.34 7.25
C ASP A 47 -2.60 -24.49 8.05
N ARG A 48 -2.27 -25.61 7.40
CA ARG A 48 -1.53 -26.73 8.02
C ARG A 48 -0.13 -26.28 8.47
N MET A 49 0.55 -25.49 7.65
CA MET A 49 1.84 -24.89 8.02
C MET A 49 1.71 -23.96 9.22
N LEU A 50 0.70 -23.10 9.26
CA LEU A 50 0.48 -22.17 10.38
C LEU A 50 0.11 -22.89 11.68
N MET A 51 -0.71 -23.94 11.62
CA MET A 51 -0.99 -24.79 12.79
C MET A 51 0.29 -25.42 13.33
N ARG A 52 1.16 -25.94 12.45
CA ARG A 52 2.44 -26.51 12.88
C ARG A 52 3.41 -25.45 13.43
N LEU A 53 3.45 -24.26 12.81
CA LEU A 53 4.25 -23.15 13.32
C LEU A 53 3.77 -22.67 14.70
N GLU A 54 2.47 -22.72 14.98
CA GLU A 54 1.90 -22.43 16.30
C GLU A 54 2.33 -23.47 17.34
N GLU A 55 2.25 -24.77 17.01
CA GLU A 55 2.74 -25.85 17.89
C GLU A 55 4.23 -25.68 18.24
N LEU A 56 5.01 -25.17 17.29
CA LEU A 56 6.44 -24.87 17.45
C LEU A 56 6.71 -23.50 18.12
N GLY A 57 5.68 -22.71 18.43
CA GLY A 57 5.80 -21.43 19.11
C GLY A 57 6.23 -20.24 18.23
N TRP A 58 6.16 -20.37 16.91
CA TRP A 58 6.54 -19.31 15.98
C TRP A 58 5.41 -18.30 15.72
N VAL A 59 4.16 -18.73 15.72
CA VAL A 59 2.99 -17.88 15.40
C VAL A 59 1.81 -18.24 16.32
N GLN A 60 0.72 -17.48 16.20
CA GLN A 60 -0.62 -17.85 16.66
C GLN A 60 -1.51 -17.97 15.43
N HIS A 61 -2.21 -19.09 15.28
CA HIS A 61 -3.06 -19.37 14.13
C HIS A 61 -4.54 -19.31 14.50
N PHE A 62 -5.31 -18.63 13.67
CA PHE A 62 -6.76 -18.61 13.80
C PHE A 62 -7.41 -18.89 12.44
N ARG A 63 -8.50 -19.65 12.45
CA ARG A 63 -9.37 -19.76 11.28
C ARG A 63 -10.24 -18.52 11.18
N ASN A 64 -10.36 -17.98 9.98
CA ASN A 64 -11.33 -16.94 9.69
C ASN A 64 -12.60 -17.57 9.12
N ASP A 65 -13.45 -18.11 10.00
CA ASP A 65 -14.75 -18.64 9.61
C ASP A 65 -15.66 -17.48 9.19
N VAL A 66 -15.79 -17.26 7.88
CA VAL A 66 -16.52 -16.12 7.32
C VAL A 66 -18.00 -16.47 7.24
N PRO A 67 -18.89 -15.77 7.97
CA PRO A 67 -20.33 -16.01 7.88
C PRO A 67 -20.84 -15.70 6.47
N GLU A 68 -21.93 -16.36 6.08
CA GLU A 68 -22.58 -16.12 4.79
C GLU A 68 -22.92 -14.63 4.60
N GLY A 69 -22.64 -14.11 3.40
CA GLY A 69 -22.84 -12.69 3.07
C GLY A 69 -21.81 -11.71 3.67
N LYS A 70 -20.83 -12.18 4.46
CA LYS A 70 -19.72 -11.36 4.96
C LYS A 70 -18.48 -11.48 4.06
N LYS A 71 -17.59 -10.50 4.18
CA LYS A 71 -16.31 -10.47 3.47
C LYS A 71 -15.20 -10.97 4.40
N PRO A 72 -14.25 -11.78 3.91
CA PRO A 72 -13.21 -12.37 4.75
C PRO A 72 -12.38 -11.34 5.52
N GLN A 73 -11.88 -10.31 4.84
CA GLN A 73 -10.96 -9.35 5.44
C GLN A 73 -11.60 -8.52 6.58
N PRO A 74 -12.77 -7.87 6.41
CA PRO A 74 -13.46 -7.23 7.54
C PRO A 74 -13.79 -8.19 8.70
N ASN A 75 -14.07 -9.47 8.41
CA ASN A 75 -14.33 -10.47 9.45
C ASN A 75 -13.09 -10.72 10.31
N ALA A 76 -11.95 -11.00 9.67
CA ALA A 76 -10.68 -11.22 10.37
C ALA A 76 -10.27 -10.00 11.21
N LEU A 77 -10.41 -8.78 10.67
CA LEU A 77 -10.12 -7.54 11.40
C LEU A 77 -10.97 -7.40 12.67
N ASN A 78 -12.26 -7.76 12.60
CA ASN A 78 -13.13 -7.73 13.77
C ASN A 78 -12.75 -8.82 14.79
N LEU A 79 -12.39 -10.02 14.33
CA LEU A 79 -11.94 -11.12 15.20
C LEU A 79 -10.62 -10.75 15.91
N GLY A 80 -9.63 -10.23 15.17
CA GLY A 80 -8.36 -9.79 15.74
C GLY A 80 -8.52 -8.64 16.72
N GLN A 81 -9.41 -7.69 16.42
CA GLN A 81 -9.74 -6.61 17.37
C GLN A 81 -10.39 -7.11 18.68
N ALA A 82 -11.03 -8.28 18.67
CA ALA A 82 -11.62 -8.90 19.85
C ALA A 82 -10.67 -9.92 20.52
N ASN A 83 -9.48 -10.15 19.96
CA ASN A 83 -8.56 -11.19 20.40
C ASN A 83 -7.45 -10.61 21.29
N PRO A 84 -7.36 -11.00 22.57
CA PRO A 84 -6.27 -10.56 23.45
C PRO A 84 -4.88 -10.93 22.94
N GLU A 85 -4.70 -12.01 22.17
CA GLU A 85 -3.41 -12.31 21.54
C GLU A 85 -2.94 -11.21 20.57
N VAL A 86 -3.86 -10.38 20.08
CA VAL A 86 -3.55 -9.22 19.26
C VAL A 86 -3.55 -7.95 20.10
N THR A 87 -4.60 -7.70 20.89
CA THR A 87 -4.79 -6.41 21.56
C THR A 87 -4.01 -6.23 22.85
N ASP A 88 -3.59 -7.32 23.51
CA ASP A 88 -2.67 -7.27 24.66
C ASP A 88 -1.22 -7.13 24.19
N SER A 89 -0.98 -6.09 23.38
CA SER A 89 0.31 -5.78 22.76
C SER A 89 0.63 -4.31 22.95
N GLU A 90 1.91 -3.96 23.09
CA GLU A 90 2.30 -2.55 23.09
C GLU A 90 2.06 -1.90 21.71
N TRP A 91 2.42 -2.60 20.63
CA TRP A 91 2.22 -2.18 19.24
C TRP A 91 1.61 -3.31 18.42
N VAL A 92 0.70 -2.93 17.52
CA VAL A 92 0.07 -3.82 16.53
C VAL A 92 0.31 -3.27 15.13
N LEU A 93 0.80 -4.12 14.23
CA LEU A 93 0.91 -3.87 12.79
C LEU A 93 -0.03 -4.81 12.04
N VAL A 94 -0.98 -4.25 11.29
CA VAL A 94 -1.80 -5.03 10.36
C VAL A 94 -1.17 -4.97 8.98
N MET A 95 -0.81 -6.12 8.40
CA MET A 95 -0.11 -6.19 7.10
C MET A 95 -0.43 -7.46 6.32
N ASP A 96 -0.21 -7.41 5.01
CA ASP A 96 -0.45 -8.51 4.07
C ASP A 96 0.79 -9.42 3.94
N ALA A 97 0.60 -10.64 3.43
CA ALA A 97 1.66 -11.64 3.31
C ALA A 97 2.69 -11.34 2.19
N ASP A 98 2.36 -10.42 1.29
CA ASP A 98 3.25 -9.90 0.24
C ASP A 98 3.95 -8.59 0.66
N GLU A 99 4.04 -8.33 1.97
CA GLU A 99 4.65 -7.14 2.55
C GLU A 99 5.74 -7.47 3.56
N PHE A 100 6.81 -6.67 3.58
CA PHE A 100 7.95 -6.82 4.48
C PHE A 100 8.36 -5.46 5.05
N VAL A 101 8.47 -5.35 6.38
CA VAL A 101 8.92 -4.12 7.04
C VAL A 101 10.41 -3.90 6.77
N SER A 102 10.77 -2.80 6.12
CA SER A 102 12.14 -2.46 5.74
C SER A 102 12.63 -1.30 6.61
N ILE A 103 13.30 -1.64 7.71
CA ILE A 103 13.83 -0.68 8.69
C ILE A 103 15.21 -0.22 8.24
N LYS A 104 15.38 1.10 8.10
CA LYS A 104 16.59 1.74 7.55
C LYS A 104 17.46 2.37 8.63
N CYS A 105 16.95 2.54 9.85
CA CYS A 105 17.71 3.05 10.99
C CYS A 105 18.36 1.93 11.83
N GLY A 106 19.39 2.29 12.59
CA GLY A 106 20.09 1.39 13.51
C GLY A 106 20.60 0.12 12.82
N LYS A 107 20.39 -1.01 13.49
CA LYS A 107 20.72 -2.35 12.98
C LYS A 107 19.61 -2.96 12.12
N GLY A 108 18.51 -2.23 11.92
CA GLY A 108 17.36 -2.69 11.14
C GLY A 108 16.36 -3.52 11.94
N HIS A 109 16.36 -3.41 13.27
CA HIS A 109 15.40 -4.09 14.13
C HIS A 109 14.26 -3.16 14.56
N ILE A 110 13.09 -3.74 14.86
CA ILE A 110 11.88 -2.98 15.24
C ILE A 110 12.11 -2.11 16.48
N HIS A 111 12.94 -2.58 17.41
CA HIS A 111 13.34 -1.79 18.57
C HIS A 111 14.12 -0.53 18.17
N ASP A 112 15.09 -0.65 17.24
CA ASP A 112 15.85 0.50 16.72
C ASP A 112 14.93 1.54 16.05
N LEU A 113 13.79 1.10 15.51
CA LEU A 113 12.80 2.00 14.91
C LEU A 113 12.01 2.74 16.00
N VAL A 114 11.49 2.00 16.99
CA VAL A 114 10.64 2.57 18.05
C VAL A 114 11.43 3.52 18.96
N GLU A 115 12.72 3.27 19.21
CA GLU A 115 13.61 4.20 19.93
C GLU A 115 13.77 5.57 19.23
N ARG A 116 13.47 5.64 17.93
CA ARG A 116 13.55 6.87 17.13
C ARG A 116 12.25 7.64 17.07
N PHE A 117 11.17 7.10 17.64
CA PHE A 117 9.89 7.79 17.67
C PHE A 117 9.94 8.96 18.65
N PRO A 118 9.34 10.11 18.28
CA PRO A 118 9.05 11.16 19.26
C PRO A 118 8.26 10.60 20.46
N GLU A 119 8.51 11.15 21.64
CA GLU A 119 7.76 10.79 22.84
C GLU A 119 6.25 10.98 22.61
N GLY A 120 5.45 10.04 23.13
CA GLY A 120 3.99 10.06 22.97
C GLY A 120 3.47 9.62 21.61
N THR A 121 4.31 9.10 20.70
CA THR A 121 3.85 8.54 19.42
C THR A 121 2.86 7.39 19.65
N ASP A 122 1.69 7.51 19.02
CA ASP A 122 0.59 6.55 19.07
C ASP A 122 0.60 5.61 17.86
N ALA A 123 1.00 6.11 16.69
CA ALA A 123 0.94 5.38 15.43
C ALA A 123 1.98 5.88 14.41
N ILE A 124 2.46 4.95 13.57
CA ILE A 124 3.32 5.25 12.43
C ILE A 124 2.67 4.78 11.13
N ALA A 125 2.64 5.65 10.13
CA ALA A 125 2.27 5.34 8.75
C ALA A 125 3.51 4.93 7.96
N MET A 126 3.64 3.63 7.69
CA MET A 126 4.71 3.05 6.88
C MET A 126 4.28 3.04 5.42
N THR A 127 4.79 3.99 4.63
CA THR A 127 4.46 4.10 3.21
C THR A 127 5.03 2.92 2.43
N TRP A 128 4.27 2.40 1.47
CA TRP A 128 4.72 1.31 0.62
C TRP A 128 5.85 1.72 -0.32
N ARG A 129 6.83 0.84 -0.44
CA ARG A 129 7.79 0.78 -1.55
C ARG A 129 7.37 -0.39 -2.44
N PHE A 130 6.84 -0.13 -3.63
CA PHE A 130 6.50 -1.22 -4.55
C PHE A 130 7.76 -1.83 -5.13
N HIS A 131 7.92 -3.14 -4.95
CA HIS A 131 8.95 -3.93 -5.61
C HIS A 131 8.35 -4.61 -6.84
N GLY A 132 9.04 -4.49 -7.96
CA GLY A 132 8.68 -5.15 -9.20
C GLY A 132 9.20 -6.59 -9.25
N SER A 133 9.00 -7.18 -10.42
CA SER A 133 9.44 -8.51 -10.80
C SER A 133 10.96 -8.69 -10.82
N SER A 134 11.72 -7.59 -10.82
CA SER A 134 13.16 -7.60 -11.08
C SER A 134 13.48 -8.35 -12.37
N GLU A 135 12.59 -8.24 -13.36
CA GLU A 135 12.62 -8.92 -14.66
C GLU A 135 12.59 -10.47 -14.59
N VAL A 136 12.35 -11.03 -13.41
CA VAL A 136 12.24 -12.47 -13.21
C VAL A 136 10.95 -12.95 -13.86
N THR A 137 11.08 -13.66 -14.99
CA THR A 137 9.93 -14.22 -15.71
C THR A 137 9.37 -15.44 -14.98
N HIS A 138 10.24 -16.42 -14.69
CA HIS A 138 9.81 -17.72 -14.19
C HIS A 138 9.39 -17.69 -12.71
N TRP A 139 8.54 -18.64 -12.33
CA TRP A 139 8.25 -18.97 -10.95
C TRP A 139 9.56 -19.26 -10.21
N ASN A 140 9.69 -18.66 -9.04
CA ASN A 140 10.89 -18.77 -8.23
C ASN A 140 10.47 -19.09 -6.78
N PRO A 141 10.71 -20.32 -6.30
CA PRO A 141 10.40 -20.70 -4.92
C PRO A 141 11.45 -20.19 -3.91
N GLY A 142 12.45 -19.43 -4.36
CA GLY A 142 13.44 -18.79 -3.51
C GLY A 142 12.88 -17.60 -2.74
N MET A 143 13.75 -17.00 -1.92
CA MET A 143 13.39 -15.91 -1.01
C MET A 143 12.95 -14.64 -1.78
N VAL A 144 11.81 -14.09 -1.40
CA VAL A 144 11.25 -12.83 -1.93
C VAL A 144 12.26 -11.70 -1.78
N ILE A 145 12.87 -11.54 -0.60
CA ILE A 145 13.80 -10.42 -0.36
C ILE A 145 15.09 -10.54 -1.17
N GLU A 146 15.46 -11.76 -1.59
CA GLU A 146 16.67 -12.07 -2.35
C GLU A 146 16.46 -11.90 -3.85
N ASN A 147 15.28 -12.25 -4.36
CA ASN A 147 14.97 -12.28 -5.78
C ASN A 147 14.42 -10.97 -6.34
N TYR A 148 13.73 -10.16 -5.52
CA TYR A 148 13.01 -8.97 -5.99
C TYR A 148 13.63 -7.69 -5.42
N THR A 149 14.79 -7.30 -5.94
CA THR A 149 15.59 -6.19 -5.40
C THR A 149 15.35 -4.85 -6.09
N ASN A 150 14.58 -4.80 -7.17
CA ASN A 150 14.25 -3.55 -7.85
C ASN A 150 12.86 -3.04 -7.45
N ALA A 151 12.73 -1.72 -7.32
CA ALA A 151 11.58 -1.07 -6.74
C ALA A 151 11.27 0.28 -7.40
N ALA A 152 10.09 0.80 -7.07
CA ALA A 152 9.63 2.12 -7.46
C ALA A 152 10.46 3.24 -6.80
N PRO A 153 10.65 4.39 -7.47
CA PRO A 153 11.26 5.57 -6.88
C PRO A 153 10.28 6.31 -5.95
N ASP A 154 10.80 7.24 -5.14
CA ASP A 154 10.00 7.96 -4.13
C ASP A 154 8.81 8.70 -4.74
N ARG A 155 8.97 9.21 -5.97
CA ARG A 155 7.95 9.93 -6.74
C ARG A 155 6.83 9.04 -7.30
N PHE A 156 6.81 7.74 -6.99
CA PHE A 156 5.74 6.84 -7.43
C PHE A 156 4.42 7.06 -6.66
N ARG A 157 3.67 8.09 -7.06
CA ARG A 157 2.42 8.55 -6.40
C ARG A 157 1.37 7.46 -6.24
N LYS A 158 1.26 6.53 -7.19
CA LYS A 158 0.29 5.41 -7.11
C LYS A 158 0.66 4.44 -5.97
N GLY A 159 1.93 4.37 -5.58
CA GLY A 159 2.44 3.55 -4.49
C GLY A 159 2.32 4.13 -3.09
N TRP A 160 1.94 5.41 -2.92
CA TRP A 160 1.90 6.07 -1.60
C TRP A 160 0.80 5.59 -0.64
N GLY A 161 0.24 4.40 -0.83
CA GLY A 161 -0.55 3.76 0.22
C GLY A 161 0.31 3.42 1.43
N VAL A 162 -0.31 3.24 2.60
CA VAL A 162 0.41 2.92 3.83
C VAL A 162 -0.13 1.65 4.48
N LYS A 163 0.72 1.03 5.30
CA LYS A 163 0.32 0.23 6.46
C LYS A 163 0.64 0.99 7.72
N SER A 164 0.00 0.62 8.83
CA SER A 164 0.21 1.33 10.09
C SER A 164 0.52 0.37 11.22
N MET A 165 1.55 0.72 11.98
CA MET A 165 1.79 0.14 13.30
C MET A 165 1.30 1.14 14.35
N PHE A 166 0.56 0.68 15.34
CA PHE A 166 -0.14 1.56 16.28
C PHE A 166 -0.27 0.90 17.65
N ARG A 167 -0.41 1.73 18.70
CA ARG A 167 -0.78 1.25 20.04
C ARG A 167 -2.26 0.89 20.06
N PRO A 168 -2.67 -0.36 20.36
CA PRO A 168 -4.08 -0.72 20.39
C PRO A 168 -4.80 0.07 21.51
N LYS A 169 -5.92 0.71 21.17
CA LYS A 169 -6.73 1.54 22.08
C LYS A 169 -8.18 1.09 22.11
N ALA A 170 -8.92 1.44 23.16
CA ALA A 170 -10.29 0.94 23.33
C ALA A 170 -11.27 1.47 22.26
N ASP A 171 -11.11 2.72 21.84
CA ASP A 171 -12.06 3.41 20.95
C ASP A 171 -11.63 3.48 19.48
N ILE A 172 -10.58 2.75 19.09
CA ILE A 172 -10.20 2.57 17.69
C ILE A 172 -10.86 1.34 17.08
N LYS A 173 -11.03 1.34 15.77
CA LYS A 173 -11.45 0.20 14.94
C LYS A 173 -10.30 -0.20 14.05
N PHE A 174 -9.96 -1.49 14.02
CA PHE A 174 -8.88 -1.99 13.18
C PHE A 174 -9.23 -1.85 11.69
N GLY A 175 -8.22 -1.58 10.88
CA GLY A 175 -8.33 -1.45 9.43
C GLY A 175 -7.08 -2.00 8.75
N ILE A 176 -7.23 -2.40 7.50
CA ILE A 176 -6.15 -3.05 6.74
C ILE A 176 -4.96 -2.13 6.43
N HIS A 177 -5.21 -0.83 6.29
CA HIS A 177 -4.19 0.18 6.01
C HIS A 177 -3.87 0.99 7.26
N ARG A 178 -4.92 1.39 7.97
CA ARG A 178 -4.82 2.10 9.25
C ARG A 178 -6.05 1.84 10.12
N PRO A 179 -5.90 1.93 11.45
CA PRO A 179 -7.05 2.06 12.35
C PRO A 179 -7.81 3.36 12.10
N THR A 180 -9.11 3.32 12.40
CA THR A 180 -10.02 4.47 12.34
C THR A 180 -10.77 4.61 13.66
N ASN A 181 -11.18 5.81 14.03
CA ASN A 181 -11.95 6.00 15.25
C ASN A 181 -13.35 5.36 15.15
N LYS A 182 -13.85 4.79 16.26
CA LYS A 182 -15.23 4.25 16.30
C LYS A 182 -16.24 5.40 16.17
N LYS A 183 -16.97 5.44 15.05
CA LYS A 183 -17.99 6.46 14.77
C LYS A 183 -19.00 6.56 15.94
N GLY A 184 -19.33 7.77 16.37
CA GLY A 184 -20.25 8.04 17.48
C GLY A 184 -19.68 7.82 18.89
N LYS A 185 -18.44 7.32 19.04
CA LYS A 185 -17.74 7.29 20.33
C LYS A 185 -17.03 8.61 20.61
N ILE A 186 -16.32 9.15 19.62
CA ILE A 186 -15.71 10.49 19.71
C ILE A 186 -16.79 11.54 20.04
N ASP A 187 -17.90 11.53 19.31
CA ASP A 187 -18.99 12.50 19.53
C ASP A 187 -19.56 12.45 20.96
N LYS A 188 -19.44 11.32 21.65
CA LYS A 188 -19.95 11.11 23.02
C LYS A 188 -18.91 11.40 24.10
N LEU A 189 -17.65 11.05 23.85
CA LEU A 189 -16.58 11.11 24.85
C LEU A 189 -15.72 12.38 24.72
N GLY A 190 -15.72 13.03 23.55
CA GLY A 190 -14.90 14.21 23.30
C GLY A 190 -13.42 13.93 23.54
N ASP A 191 -12.78 14.75 24.38
CA ASP A 191 -11.36 14.65 24.70
C ASP A 191 -11.01 13.38 25.50
N GLU A 192 -11.98 12.80 26.23
CA GLU A 192 -11.84 11.56 27.00
C GLU A 192 -11.78 10.30 26.12
N ALA A 193 -11.97 10.42 24.80
CA ALA A 193 -11.90 9.29 23.89
C ALA A 193 -10.47 8.72 23.80
N ASP A 194 -10.32 7.41 24.05
CA ASP A 194 -9.04 6.71 23.94
C ASP A 194 -8.76 6.34 22.47
N VAL A 195 -8.19 7.30 21.73
CA VAL A 195 -7.92 7.24 20.28
C VAL A 195 -6.47 7.59 19.93
N LEU A 196 -6.07 7.32 18.70
CA LEU A 196 -4.72 7.61 18.20
C LEU A 196 -4.63 9.05 17.73
N ARG A 197 -3.89 9.89 18.46
CA ARG A 197 -3.75 11.32 18.17
C ARG A 197 -2.38 11.64 17.58
N ASN A 198 -1.34 10.96 18.05
CA ASN A 198 0.03 11.30 17.67
C ASN A 198 0.56 10.36 16.57
N TRP A 199 0.34 10.77 15.31
CA TRP A 199 0.77 10.03 14.13
C TRP A 199 2.09 10.56 13.58
N ILE A 200 2.97 9.66 13.12
CA ILE A 200 4.18 9.99 12.37
C ILE A 200 4.24 9.23 11.05
N ASN A 201 5.00 9.72 10.06
CA ASN A 201 5.30 8.98 8.83
C ASN A 201 6.54 8.10 8.98
N GLY A 202 6.90 7.36 7.92
CA GLY A 202 8.09 6.51 7.86
C GLY A 202 9.44 7.25 7.98
N SER A 203 9.45 8.58 8.03
CA SER A 203 10.62 9.40 8.35
C SER A 203 10.63 9.92 9.79
N GLY A 204 9.64 9.56 10.61
CA GLY A 204 9.50 10.04 11.98
C GLY A 204 8.95 11.46 12.11
N LYS A 205 8.40 12.03 11.02
CA LYS A 205 7.80 13.37 11.02
C LYS A 205 6.32 13.29 11.38
N PRO A 206 5.79 14.22 12.20
CA PRO A 206 4.37 14.27 12.52
C PRO A 206 3.48 14.30 11.26
N MET A 207 2.37 13.57 11.32
CA MET A 207 1.33 13.59 10.28
C MET A 207 0.26 14.63 10.63
N PRO A 208 -0.35 15.27 9.61
CA PRO A 208 -1.40 16.26 9.83
C PRO A 208 -2.68 15.62 10.40
N GLU A 209 -3.49 16.41 11.11
CA GLU A 209 -4.70 15.93 11.79
C GLU A 209 -5.72 15.30 10.82
N GLU A 210 -5.79 15.80 9.60
CA GLU A 210 -6.67 15.28 8.55
C GLU A 210 -6.39 13.81 8.22
N PHE A 211 -5.13 13.37 8.35
CA PHE A 211 -4.75 11.98 8.16
C PHE A 211 -5.41 11.06 9.20
N GLN A 212 -5.67 11.56 10.41
CA GLN A 212 -6.38 10.81 11.46
C GLN A 212 -7.83 10.55 11.05
N ASN A 213 -8.45 11.52 10.37
CA ASN A 213 -9.88 11.53 10.07
C ASN A 213 -10.23 10.95 8.70
N ARG A 214 -9.35 11.06 7.70
CA ARG A 214 -9.61 10.65 6.31
C ARG A 214 -8.38 10.01 5.66
N GLY A 215 -8.57 9.34 4.51
CA GLY A 215 -7.48 8.80 3.69
C GLY A 215 -6.78 7.54 4.23
N TRP A 216 -5.88 6.98 3.42
CA TRP A 216 -4.99 5.84 3.77
C TRP A 216 -3.67 5.93 2.98
N ARG A 217 -3.36 7.12 2.48
CA ARG A 217 -2.25 7.38 1.57
C ARG A 217 -1.45 8.57 2.07
N SER A 218 -0.15 8.53 1.88
CA SER A 218 0.70 9.71 1.92
C SER A 218 0.43 10.60 0.71
N THR A 219 0.87 11.85 0.83
CA THR A 219 0.90 12.88 -0.21
C THR A 219 2.32 13.41 -0.34
N GLY A 220 2.58 14.31 -1.30
CA GLY A 220 3.92 14.86 -1.51
C GLY A 220 4.50 15.46 -0.23
N LYS A 221 3.65 16.11 0.57
CA LYS A 221 4.01 16.74 1.85
C LYS A 221 4.24 15.74 2.99
N THR A 222 3.62 14.56 2.95
CA THR A 222 3.55 13.64 4.10
C THR A 222 4.28 12.31 3.90
N ILE A 223 4.77 12.04 2.68
CA ILE A 223 5.59 10.86 2.39
C ILE A 223 6.82 10.81 3.28
N GLY A 224 7.26 9.61 3.67
CA GLY A 224 8.46 9.46 4.47
C GLY A 224 9.00 8.04 4.43
N TYR A 225 10.29 7.91 4.10
CA TYR A 225 10.99 6.64 3.95
C TYR A 225 12.32 6.59 4.71
N LYS A 226 12.68 7.63 5.49
CA LYS A 226 14.03 7.77 6.07
C LYS A 226 14.32 6.73 7.17
N LEU A 227 13.32 6.37 7.98
CA LEU A 227 13.47 5.41 9.09
C LEU A 227 12.94 4.02 8.72
N VAL A 228 11.79 3.96 8.04
CA VAL A 228 11.13 2.72 7.66
C VAL A 228 10.31 2.90 6.39
N GLU A 229 10.20 1.84 5.61
CA GLU A 229 9.22 1.70 4.54
C GLU A 229 8.60 0.30 4.58
N MET A 230 7.47 0.12 3.91
CA MET A 230 6.84 -1.18 3.74
C MET A 230 7.14 -1.71 2.34
N ASN A 231 8.09 -2.64 2.19
CA ASN A 231 8.33 -3.26 0.90
C ASN A 231 7.12 -4.08 0.51
N HIS A 232 6.51 -3.79 -0.64
CA HIS A 232 5.31 -4.45 -1.13
C HIS A 232 5.59 -5.18 -2.44
N TYR A 233 5.56 -6.51 -2.39
CA TYR A 233 5.84 -7.43 -3.48
C TYR A 233 4.55 -7.90 -4.15
N ALA A 234 3.75 -6.95 -4.62
CA ALA A 234 2.41 -7.24 -5.14
C ALA A 234 2.42 -8.10 -6.42
N VAL A 235 3.48 -7.99 -7.23
CA VAL A 235 3.58 -8.69 -8.52
C VAL A 235 4.49 -9.91 -8.49
N LYS A 236 5.63 -9.85 -7.78
CA LYS A 236 6.69 -10.89 -7.83
C LYS A 236 7.05 -11.19 -9.30
N SER A 237 7.43 -12.43 -9.63
CA SER A 237 7.71 -12.80 -11.02
C SER A 237 6.46 -12.76 -11.91
N TYR A 238 6.67 -12.74 -13.23
CA TYR A 238 5.58 -12.76 -14.21
C TYR A 238 4.67 -13.98 -14.01
N GLU A 239 5.25 -15.17 -13.84
CA GLU A 239 4.47 -16.40 -13.59
C GLU A 239 3.73 -16.36 -12.24
N ALA A 240 4.35 -15.82 -11.18
CA ALA A 240 3.67 -15.64 -9.90
C ALA A 240 2.45 -14.71 -10.02
N TYR A 241 2.58 -13.63 -10.80
CA TYR A 241 1.47 -12.72 -11.07
C TYR A 241 0.34 -13.39 -11.88
N LEU A 242 0.69 -14.17 -12.91
CA LEU A 242 -0.29 -14.90 -13.71
C LEU A 242 -1.04 -15.96 -12.88
N LEU A 243 -0.36 -16.64 -11.96
CA LEU A 243 -1.04 -17.53 -11.00
C LEU A 243 -2.06 -16.76 -10.15
N ARG A 244 -1.70 -15.56 -9.68
CA ARG A 244 -2.62 -14.69 -8.93
C ARG A 244 -3.82 -14.25 -9.77
N ARG A 245 -3.62 -14.02 -11.08
CA ARG A 245 -4.71 -13.74 -12.04
C ARG A 245 -5.69 -14.90 -12.16
N VAL A 246 -5.20 -16.12 -12.32
CA VAL A 246 -6.05 -17.33 -12.47
C VAL A 246 -6.75 -17.71 -11.16
N ARG A 247 -6.10 -17.52 -10.00
CA ARG A 247 -6.69 -17.76 -8.66
C ARG A 247 -7.90 -16.85 -8.38
N GLY A 248 -7.95 -15.67 -8.99
CA GLY A 248 -8.91 -14.62 -8.65
C GLY A 248 -8.53 -13.86 -7.35
N ASN A 249 -9.37 -12.89 -6.97
CA ASN A 249 -9.14 -12.00 -5.82
C ASN A 249 -10.07 -12.35 -4.65
N VAL A 250 -9.59 -12.24 -3.40
CA VAL A 250 -10.37 -12.39 -2.16
C VAL A 250 -11.63 -11.51 -2.06
N ASN A 251 -11.75 -10.49 -2.91
CA ASN A 251 -12.92 -9.61 -3.00
C ASN A 251 -13.87 -9.94 -4.17
N ASN A 252 -13.70 -11.06 -4.89
CA ASN A 252 -14.49 -11.46 -6.07
C ASN A 252 -14.66 -10.34 -7.11
N LYS A 253 -13.61 -9.56 -7.33
CA LYS A 253 -13.57 -8.57 -8.42
C LYS A 253 -13.03 -9.28 -9.68
N PRO A 254 -13.87 -9.57 -10.69
CA PRO A 254 -13.38 -10.11 -11.96
C PRO A 254 -12.36 -9.14 -12.58
N ASP A 255 -11.37 -9.69 -13.29
CA ASP A 255 -10.36 -8.94 -14.06
C ASP A 255 -9.44 -8.00 -13.25
N LYS A 256 -9.29 -8.18 -11.93
CA LYS A 256 -8.42 -7.29 -11.12
C LYS A 256 -6.96 -7.33 -11.51
N TYR A 257 -6.47 -8.53 -11.76
CA TYR A 257 -5.07 -8.77 -12.05
C TYR A 257 -4.91 -8.88 -13.55
N ASN A 258 -4.78 -7.74 -14.22
CA ASN A 258 -4.62 -7.62 -15.66
C ASN A 258 -3.33 -6.86 -16.01
N ALA A 259 -3.02 -6.78 -17.31
CA ALA A 259 -1.82 -6.09 -17.79
C ALA A 259 -1.73 -4.63 -17.31
N GLY A 260 -2.85 -3.92 -17.18
CA GLY A 260 -2.86 -2.55 -16.65
C GLY A 260 -2.44 -2.44 -15.18
N TYR A 261 -2.83 -3.40 -14.33
CA TYR A 261 -2.32 -3.46 -12.95
C TYR A 261 -0.82 -3.76 -12.94
N PHE A 262 -0.36 -4.70 -13.77
CA PHE A 262 1.06 -5.04 -13.86
C PHE A 262 1.88 -3.84 -14.33
N ALA A 263 1.44 -3.11 -15.37
CA ALA A 263 2.09 -1.89 -15.85
C ALA A 263 2.25 -0.83 -14.75
N ILE A 264 1.27 -0.70 -13.86
CA ILE A 264 1.35 0.29 -12.78
C ILE A 264 2.29 -0.16 -11.66
N PHE A 265 2.25 -1.43 -11.27
CA PHE A 265 2.85 -1.89 -10.01
C PHE A 265 4.11 -2.74 -10.15
N ASP A 266 4.44 -3.22 -11.36
CA ASP A 266 5.75 -3.81 -11.67
C ASP A 266 6.78 -2.69 -11.84
N ARG A 267 7.35 -2.24 -10.72
CA ARG A 267 8.26 -1.09 -10.66
C ARG A 267 9.68 -1.53 -10.36
N ASN A 268 10.59 -1.23 -11.27
CA ASN A 268 11.97 -1.74 -11.27
C ASN A 268 13.01 -0.62 -11.47
N GLU A 269 12.63 0.64 -11.30
CA GLU A 269 13.44 1.79 -11.70
C GLU A 269 14.65 2.05 -10.79
N GLN A 270 14.60 1.62 -9.53
CA GLN A 270 15.74 1.75 -8.61
C GLN A 270 16.02 0.46 -7.84
N GLU A 271 17.29 0.24 -7.54
CA GLU A 271 17.69 -0.87 -6.67
C GLU A 271 17.34 -0.55 -5.20
N SER A 272 16.70 -1.49 -4.51
CA SER A 272 16.28 -1.41 -3.12
C SER A 272 16.72 -2.68 -2.36
N ARG A 273 17.92 -2.63 -1.80
CA ARG A 273 18.59 -3.79 -1.16
C ARG A 273 18.48 -3.83 0.36
N ASN A 274 17.75 -2.90 0.99
CA ASN A 274 17.81 -2.73 2.45
C ASN A 274 17.47 -4.03 3.22
N ALA A 275 16.45 -4.78 2.78
CA ALA A 275 16.05 -6.04 3.39
C ALA A 275 17.17 -7.12 3.36
N LEU A 276 18.09 -7.07 2.39
CA LEU A 276 19.18 -8.05 2.26
C LEU A 276 20.17 -8.00 3.42
N ARG A 277 20.22 -6.91 4.19
CA ARG A 277 21.07 -6.84 5.39
C ARG A 277 20.70 -7.91 6.43
N HIS A 278 19.47 -8.40 6.38
CA HIS A 278 18.94 -9.44 7.27
C HIS A 278 19.11 -10.87 6.72
N LEU A 279 19.56 -11.03 5.47
CA LEU A 279 19.53 -12.29 4.74
C LEU A 279 20.13 -13.47 5.52
N LYS A 280 21.31 -13.29 6.12
CA LYS A 280 21.97 -14.32 6.93
C LYS A 280 21.13 -14.74 8.15
N GLY A 281 20.54 -13.76 8.84
CA GLY A 281 19.71 -13.99 10.01
C GLY A 281 18.39 -14.66 9.68
N VAL A 282 17.76 -14.25 8.57
CA VAL A 282 16.54 -14.88 8.05
C VAL A 282 16.82 -16.32 7.62
N LYS A 283 17.86 -16.58 6.82
CA LYS A 283 18.24 -17.94 6.42
C LYS A 283 18.50 -18.85 7.63
N LYS A 284 19.10 -18.34 8.70
CA LYS A 284 19.27 -19.08 9.96
C LYS A 284 17.93 -19.46 10.59
N LYS A 285 16.98 -18.51 10.70
CA LYS A 285 15.65 -18.79 11.27
C LYS A 285 14.81 -19.71 10.38
N MET A 286 14.90 -19.58 9.06
CA MET A 286 14.25 -20.51 8.14
C MET A 286 14.79 -21.93 8.32
N ALA A 287 16.11 -22.09 8.46
CA ALA A 287 16.72 -23.39 8.73
C ALA A 287 16.27 -23.98 10.08
N GLU A 288 16.07 -23.13 11.10
CA GLU A 288 15.52 -23.53 12.39
C GLU A 288 14.09 -24.05 12.26
N ILE A 289 13.21 -23.30 11.59
CA ILE A 289 11.82 -23.72 11.32
C ILE A 289 11.77 -25.04 10.55
N LEU A 290 12.58 -25.16 9.49
CA LEU A 290 12.59 -26.31 8.58
C LEU A 290 13.42 -27.50 9.12
N SER A 291 14.01 -27.37 10.31
CA SER A 291 14.63 -28.51 10.99
C SER A 291 13.58 -29.50 11.54
N ASP A 292 12.35 -29.02 11.75
CA ASP A 292 11.20 -29.87 12.02
C ASP A 292 10.76 -30.59 10.74
N SER A 293 10.83 -31.92 10.74
CA SER A 293 10.53 -32.74 9.57
C SER A 293 9.09 -32.59 9.06
N VAL A 294 8.12 -32.32 9.96
CA VAL A 294 6.72 -32.09 9.58
C VAL A 294 6.59 -30.76 8.85
N MET A 295 7.15 -29.67 9.39
CA MET A 295 7.17 -28.39 8.67
C MET A 295 7.90 -28.48 7.34
N ARG A 296 9.01 -29.23 7.27
CA ARG A 296 9.72 -29.42 6.00
C ARG A 296 8.84 -30.09 4.95
N GLY A 297 8.16 -31.18 5.31
CA GLY A 297 7.23 -31.86 4.40
C GLY A 297 6.08 -30.94 3.95
N LEU A 298 5.50 -30.15 4.87
CA LEU A 298 4.45 -29.19 4.53
C LEU A 298 4.93 -28.09 3.59
N GLN A 299 6.15 -27.58 3.77
CA GLN A 299 6.76 -26.60 2.86
C GLN A 299 6.96 -27.20 1.46
N ASP A 300 7.44 -28.44 1.37
CA ASP A 300 7.63 -29.15 0.10
C ASP A 300 6.29 -29.38 -0.62
N GLU A 301 5.24 -29.77 0.12
CA GLU A 301 3.87 -29.92 -0.40
C GLU A 301 3.35 -28.58 -0.97
N ALA A 302 3.53 -27.48 -0.24
CA ALA A 302 3.11 -26.16 -0.69
C ALA A 302 3.87 -25.73 -1.96
N GLN A 303 5.19 -25.92 -2.02
CA GLN A 303 5.98 -25.61 -3.20
C GLN A 303 5.54 -26.43 -4.41
N ALA A 304 5.37 -27.75 -4.25
CA ALA A 304 4.90 -28.63 -5.31
C ALA A 304 3.49 -28.24 -5.80
N PHE A 305 2.60 -27.81 -4.91
CA PHE A 305 1.29 -27.30 -5.29
C PHE A 305 1.40 -26.09 -6.23
N HIS A 306 2.22 -25.09 -5.88
CA HIS A 306 2.37 -23.89 -6.71
C HIS A 306 3.09 -24.21 -8.03
N GLU A 307 4.12 -25.06 -8.02
CA GLU A 307 4.81 -25.51 -9.23
C GLU A 307 3.86 -26.23 -10.21
N ALA A 308 3.00 -27.13 -9.70
CA ALA A 308 1.99 -27.78 -10.51
C ALA A 308 1.01 -26.78 -11.14
N ARG A 309 0.64 -25.71 -10.42
CA ARG A 309 -0.21 -24.64 -10.97
C ARG A 309 0.48 -23.85 -12.06
N VAL A 310 1.79 -23.60 -11.94
CA VAL A 310 2.58 -22.95 -13.00
C VAL A 310 2.58 -23.82 -14.25
N GLU A 311 2.76 -25.13 -14.09
CA GLU A 311 2.77 -26.05 -15.21
C GLU A 311 1.41 -26.10 -15.91
N MET A 312 0.31 -26.15 -15.16
CA MET A 312 -1.05 -26.02 -15.72
C MET A 312 -1.24 -24.70 -16.47
N LEU A 313 -0.71 -23.59 -15.93
CA LEU A 313 -0.76 -22.29 -16.58
C LEU A 313 -0.01 -22.31 -17.91
N ARG A 314 1.21 -22.85 -17.97
CA ARG A 314 2.01 -22.97 -19.21
C ARG A 314 1.30 -23.79 -20.29
N GLN A 315 0.53 -24.81 -19.87
CA GLN A 315 -0.24 -25.67 -20.77
C GLN A 315 -1.61 -25.10 -21.18
N SER A 316 -2.01 -23.93 -20.68
CA SER A 316 -3.36 -23.37 -20.88
C SER A 316 -3.65 -22.85 -22.30
N GLY A 317 -2.66 -22.85 -23.20
CA GLY A 317 -2.75 -22.27 -24.56
C GLY A 317 -2.69 -20.74 -24.59
N GLU A 318 -3.05 -20.07 -23.49
CA GLU A 318 -3.07 -18.61 -23.32
C GLU A 318 -1.76 -18.04 -22.74
N TYR A 319 -0.87 -18.91 -22.25
CA TYR A 319 0.32 -18.52 -21.49
C TYR A 319 1.21 -17.54 -22.25
N GLU A 320 1.58 -17.86 -23.48
CA GLU A 320 2.49 -17.04 -24.30
C GLU A 320 1.88 -15.66 -24.58
N GLU A 321 0.58 -15.61 -24.87
CA GLU A 321 -0.14 -14.36 -25.10
C GLU A 321 -0.15 -13.50 -23.82
N TRP A 322 -0.53 -14.07 -22.68
CA TRP A 322 -0.57 -13.33 -21.43
C TRP A 322 0.82 -12.90 -20.98
N LEU A 323 1.84 -13.74 -21.15
CA LEU A 323 3.21 -13.39 -20.83
C LEU A 323 3.70 -12.22 -21.71
N ALA A 324 3.42 -12.26 -23.01
CA ALA A 324 3.75 -11.16 -23.92
C ALA A 324 3.05 -9.84 -23.50
N GLN A 325 1.76 -9.89 -23.16
CA GLN A 325 1.01 -8.73 -22.65
C GLN A 325 1.63 -8.16 -21.37
N LEU A 326 2.08 -9.02 -20.44
CA LEU A 326 2.75 -8.55 -19.23
C LEU A 326 4.12 -7.92 -19.52
N LYS A 327 4.89 -8.46 -20.48
CA LYS A 327 6.18 -7.87 -20.86
C LYS A 327 6.02 -6.51 -21.50
N GLU A 328 5.01 -6.35 -22.36
CA GLU A 328 4.63 -5.05 -22.91
C GLU A 328 4.21 -4.08 -21.79
N ALA A 329 3.38 -4.54 -20.85
CA ALA A 329 2.96 -3.75 -19.69
C ALA A 329 4.14 -3.31 -18.80
N SER A 330 5.10 -4.21 -18.52
CA SER A 330 6.29 -3.92 -17.72
C SER A 330 7.16 -2.80 -18.31
N ALA A 331 7.20 -2.71 -19.64
CA ALA A 331 7.98 -1.70 -20.36
C ALA A 331 7.43 -0.27 -20.23
N VAL A 332 6.22 -0.10 -19.69
CA VAL A 332 5.63 1.23 -19.49
C VAL A 332 6.42 2.02 -18.44
N ALA A 333 7.02 3.13 -18.88
CA ALA A 333 7.79 4.01 -18.03
C ALA A 333 6.91 4.66 -16.95
N ILE A 334 7.48 4.93 -15.78
CA ILE A 334 6.75 5.56 -14.66
C ILE A 334 6.11 6.91 -15.05
N THR A 335 6.73 7.65 -15.98
CA THR A 335 6.25 8.93 -16.52
C THR A 335 5.05 8.79 -17.45
N GLU A 336 4.74 7.58 -17.90
CA GLU A 336 3.68 7.28 -18.87
C GLU A 336 2.47 6.57 -18.21
N LEU A 337 2.46 6.42 -16.88
CA LEU A 337 1.39 5.69 -16.18
C LEU A 337 0.01 6.34 -16.29
N ASP A 338 -0.06 7.64 -16.59
CA ASP A 338 -1.34 8.32 -16.87
C ASP A 338 -1.95 7.92 -18.23
N GLU A 339 -1.20 7.15 -19.04
CA GLU A 339 -1.66 6.55 -20.28
C GLU A 339 -2.19 5.12 -20.09
N VAL A 340 -1.99 4.54 -18.91
CA VAL A 340 -2.44 3.18 -18.57
C VAL A 340 -3.88 3.23 -18.08
N LEU A 341 -4.79 2.65 -18.86
CA LEU A 341 -6.20 2.55 -18.46
C LEU A 341 -6.37 1.44 -17.41
N PHE A 342 -6.51 1.83 -16.15
CA PHE A 342 -6.84 0.91 -15.05
C PHE A 342 -8.14 1.32 -14.36
N THR A 343 -9.24 0.66 -14.69
CA THR A 343 -10.59 1.15 -14.38
C THR A 343 -11.15 0.66 -13.04
N GLN A 344 -10.56 -0.38 -12.47
CA GLN A 344 -11.09 -1.14 -11.32
C GLN A 344 -11.29 -0.33 -10.03
N HIS A 345 -10.52 0.74 -9.86
CA HIS A 345 -10.56 1.60 -8.69
C HIS A 345 -11.51 2.79 -8.88
N LEU A 346 -11.99 3.02 -10.11
CA LEU A 346 -12.87 4.14 -10.43
C LEU A 346 -14.31 3.84 -9.97
N PRO A 347 -15.11 4.88 -9.65
CA PRO A 347 -16.53 4.73 -9.38
C PRO A 347 -17.27 4.04 -10.54
N LYS A 348 -18.39 3.36 -10.25
CA LYS A 348 -19.17 2.64 -11.27
C LYS A 348 -19.58 3.52 -12.45
N ALA A 349 -19.99 4.75 -12.19
CA ALA A 349 -20.34 5.72 -13.22
C ALA A 349 -19.18 5.97 -14.21
N TRP A 350 -17.96 6.10 -13.71
CA TRP A 350 -16.76 6.20 -14.53
C TRP A 350 -16.49 4.92 -15.33
N GLN A 351 -16.64 3.74 -14.71
CA GLN A 351 -16.48 2.46 -15.42
C GLN A 351 -17.50 2.30 -16.56
N GLU A 352 -18.76 2.70 -16.35
CA GLU A 352 -19.80 2.68 -17.37
C GLU A 352 -19.51 3.67 -18.50
N GLN A 353 -19.06 4.89 -18.18
CA GLN A 353 -18.68 5.88 -19.18
C GLN A 353 -17.48 5.41 -20.00
N ILE A 354 -16.48 4.81 -19.37
CA ILE A 354 -15.32 4.25 -20.07
C ILE A 354 -15.77 3.17 -21.06
N LYS A 355 -16.67 2.26 -20.65
CA LYS A 355 -17.25 1.27 -21.58
C LYS A 355 -17.95 1.90 -22.77
N ARG A 356 -18.67 3.02 -22.57
CA ARG A 356 -19.31 3.77 -23.66
C ARG A 356 -18.27 4.39 -24.60
N MET A 357 -17.20 4.96 -24.07
CA MET A 357 -16.11 5.54 -24.86
C MET A 357 -15.38 4.46 -25.66
N GLN A 358 -15.11 3.30 -25.07
CA GLN A 358 -14.53 2.14 -25.75
C GLN A 358 -15.45 1.63 -26.86
N ALA A 359 -16.75 1.50 -26.60
CA ALA A 359 -17.75 1.13 -27.61
C ALA A 359 -17.85 2.15 -28.76
N ALA A 360 -17.54 3.42 -28.48
CA ALA A 360 -17.44 4.49 -29.48
C ALA A 360 -16.08 4.52 -30.21
N GLY A 361 -15.18 3.57 -29.95
CA GLY A 361 -13.88 3.46 -30.61
C GLY A 361 -12.81 4.43 -30.07
N VAL A 362 -13.04 5.07 -28.92
CA VAL A 362 -12.02 5.94 -28.31
C VAL A 362 -10.87 5.08 -27.78
N PRO A 363 -9.61 5.36 -28.15
CA PRO A 363 -8.47 4.56 -27.69
C PRO A 363 -8.27 4.63 -26.17
N ASP A 364 -7.92 3.50 -25.55
CA ASP A 364 -7.71 3.40 -24.10
C ASP A 364 -6.72 4.42 -23.54
N LYS A 365 -5.63 4.69 -24.26
CA LYS A 365 -4.64 5.72 -23.91
C LYS A 365 -5.26 7.13 -23.82
N ALA A 366 -6.21 7.46 -24.70
CA ALA A 366 -6.91 8.74 -24.65
C ALA A 366 -7.87 8.79 -23.46
N ILE A 367 -8.59 7.71 -23.20
CA ILE A 367 -9.48 7.58 -22.04
C ILE A 367 -8.67 7.71 -20.74
N ALA A 368 -7.53 7.03 -20.62
CA ALA A 368 -6.66 7.07 -19.45
C ALA A 368 -6.21 8.50 -19.13
N LYS A 369 -5.75 9.27 -20.13
CA LYS A 369 -5.38 10.67 -19.96
C LYS A 369 -6.54 11.55 -19.50
N MET A 370 -7.76 11.30 -19.99
CA MET A 370 -8.95 12.02 -19.54
C MET A 370 -9.28 11.72 -18.08
N VAL A 371 -9.20 10.45 -17.68
CA VAL A 371 -9.40 10.02 -16.28
C VAL A 371 -8.32 10.59 -15.36
N ALA A 372 -7.06 10.55 -15.77
CA ALA A 372 -5.94 11.09 -14.98
C ALA A 372 -6.13 12.58 -14.71
N LYS A 373 -6.51 13.36 -15.73
CA LYS A 373 -6.80 14.79 -15.61
C LYS A 373 -8.01 15.08 -14.72
N SER A 374 -9.08 14.29 -14.79
CA SER A 374 -10.29 14.52 -13.99
C SER A 374 -10.12 14.14 -12.51
N VAL A 375 -9.33 13.11 -12.21
CA VAL A 375 -9.05 12.64 -10.85
C VAL A 375 -7.97 13.48 -10.16
N GLY A 376 -7.05 14.08 -10.93
CA GLY A 376 -5.98 14.94 -10.42
C GLY A 376 -6.43 16.29 -9.84
N VAL A 377 -7.68 16.72 -10.08
CA VAL A 377 -8.21 18.05 -9.68
C VAL A 377 -8.72 18.09 -8.21
N LYS A 378 -8.37 17.11 -7.36
CA LYS A 378 -8.75 17.19 -5.93
C LYS A 378 -7.82 18.14 -5.18
N LYS A 379 -8.41 19.19 -4.59
CA LYS A 379 -7.82 20.16 -3.63
C LYS A 379 -6.65 19.53 -2.86
N GLY A 380 -5.46 20.11 -3.00
CA GLY A 380 -4.30 19.76 -2.19
C GLY A 380 -4.64 19.76 -0.70
N ASP A 381 -3.99 18.86 0.04
CA ASP A 381 -4.09 18.85 1.51
C ASP A 381 -3.70 20.22 2.06
N ALA A 382 -4.27 20.57 3.22
CA ALA A 382 -3.87 21.76 3.96
C ALA A 382 -2.34 21.82 4.09
N ASP A 383 -1.77 23.02 3.91
CA ASP A 383 -0.36 23.24 4.11
C ASP A 383 0.01 22.93 5.57
N THR A 384 1.17 22.30 5.79
CA THR A 384 1.72 22.26 7.14
C THR A 384 2.04 23.70 7.58
N PRO A 385 2.10 23.98 8.89
CA PRO A 385 2.43 25.34 9.36
C PRO A 385 3.71 25.91 8.72
N ASP A 386 4.73 25.07 8.50
CA ASP A 386 5.97 25.45 7.83
C ASP A 386 5.76 25.84 6.35
N ILE A 387 4.89 25.12 5.61
CA ILE A 387 4.59 25.43 4.20
C ILE A 387 3.71 26.67 4.11
N GLN A 388 2.74 26.81 5.01
CA GLN A 388 1.87 27.97 5.06
C GLN A 388 2.69 29.23 5.29
N GLN A 389 3.60 29.20 6.26
CA GLN A 389 4.56 30.27 6.49
C GLN A 389 5.42 30.55 5.24
N ALA A 390 5.96 29.51 4.59
CA ALA A 390 6.78 29.69 3.40
C ALA A 390 6.02 30.38 2.24
N ARG A 391 4.73 30.03 2.05
CA ARG A 391 3.88 30.68 1.03
C ARG A 391 3.54 32.12 1.38
N GLU A 392 3.24 32.41 2.64
CA GLU A 392 3.04 33.79 3.12
C GLU A 392 4.30 34.65 2.91
N GLU A 393 5.48 34.03 2.96
CA GLU A 393 6.78 34.62 2.67
C GLU A 393 7.13 34.64 1.16
N GLY A 394 6.22 34.24 0.27
CA GLY A 394 6.39 34.31 -1.19
C GLY A 394 7.18 33.16 -1.82
N VAL A 395 7.44 32.08 -1.08
CA VAL A 395 8.07 30.87 -1.62
C VAL A 395 7.05 30.06 -2.41
N ASP A 396 7.29 29.87 -3.70
CA ASP A 396 6.48 28.97 -4.51
C ASP A 396 6.86 27.51 -4.21
N VAL A 397 5.99 26.81 -3.50
CA VAL A 397 6.11 25.39 -3.21
C VAL A 397 5.19 24.61 -4.16
N PRO A 398 5.72 23.80 -5.09
CA PRO A 398 4.89 22.96 -5.95
C PRO A 398 3.99 22.01 -5.15
N GLU A 399 2.76 21.76 -5.62
CA GLU A 399 1.83 20.85 -4.93
C GLU A 399 2.34 19.41 -4.83
N ASP A 400 3.21 18.99 -5.75
CA ASP A 400 3.80 17.66 -5.82
C ASP A 400 5.22 17.59 -5.27
N ALA A 401 5.73 18.68 -4.69
CA ALA A 401 7.05 18.72 -4.07
C ALA A 401 7.18 17.67 -2.96
N LEU A 402 8.33 17.00 -2.93
CA LEU A 402 8.67 16.05 -1.87
C LEU A 402 9.11 16.77 -0.59
N PRO A 403 9.08 16.12 0.58
CA PRO A 403 9.37 16.79 1.85
C PRO A 403 10.80 17.34 1.93
N ASP A 404 11.77 16.64 1.34
CA ASP A 404 13.16 17.10 1.32
C ASP A 404 13.34 18.32 0.40
N GLU A 405 12.56 18.41 -0.69
CA GLU A 405 12.55 19.56 -1.59
C GLU A 405 11.89 20.77 -0.92
N ILE A 406 10.80 20.52 -0.18
CA ILE A 406 10.13 21.53 0.65
C ILE A 406 11.11 22.04 1.71
N GLU A 407 11.83 21.15 2.40
CA GLU A 407 12.84 21.52 3.41
C GLU A 407 13.96 22.37 2.79
N GLU A 408 14.42 22.02 1.59
CA GLU A 408 15.43 22.80 0.86
C GLU A 408 14.92 24.19 0.43
N LEU A 409 13.68 24.28 -0.09
CA LEU A 409 13.05 25.55 -0.46
C LEU A 409 12.91 26.47 0.77
N ILE A 410 12.44 25.93 1.89
CA ILE A 410 12.30 26.66 3.16
C ILE A 410 13.66 27.08 3.70
N ALA A 411 14.68 26.21 3.64
CA ALA A 411 16.02 26.54 4.08
C ALA A 411 16.64 27.69 3.25
N LYS A 412 16.44 27.67 1.93
CA LYS A 412 16.87 28.76 1.03
C LYS A 412 16.17 30.07 1.36
N ALA A 413 14.86 30.04 1.60
CA ALA A 413 14.11 31.23 2.00
C ALA A 413 14.59 31.80 3.34
N ARG A 414 14.82 30.95 4.35
CA ARG A 414 15.39 31.35 5.65
C ARG A 414 16.77 31.97 5.50
N ALA A 415 17.64 31.40 4.67
CA ALA A 415 18.98 31.93 4.41
C ALA A 415 18.92 33.29 3.70
N ALA A 416 18.04 33.46 2.71
CA ALA A 416 17.83 34.73 2.04
C ALA A 416 17.34 35.81 3.01
N ARG A 417 16.43 35.46 3.94
CA ARG A 417 15.99 36.36 5.02
C ARG A 417 17.13 36.77 5.94
N GLN A 418 17.97 35.81 6.35
CA GLN A 418 19.11 36.11 7.21
C GLN A 418 20.09 37.06 6.50
N ALA A 419 20.37 36.82 5.21
CA ALA A 419 21.22 37.71 4.41
C ALA A 419 20.61 39.12 4.25
N LEU A 420 19.30 39.24 4.03
CA LEU A 420 18.61 40.54 3.98
C LEU A 420 18.64 41.27 5.33
N ALA A 421 18.46 40.56 6.44
CA ALA A 421 18.53 41.13 7.79
C ALA A 421 19.95 41.58 8.15
N GLU A 422 20.97 40.82 7.75
CA GLU A 422 22.38 41.18 7.91
C GLU A 422 22.75 42.41 7.04
N ALA A 423 22.22 42.49 5.81
CA ALA A 423 22.39 43.66 4.95
C ALA A 423 21.70 44.91 5.51
N ALA A 424 20.45 44.79 5.97
CA ALA A 424 19.71 45.90 6.59
C ALA A 424 20.32 46.34 7.94
N GLY A 425 20.88 45.39 8.71
CA GLY A 425 21.62 45.67 9.93
C GLY A 425 22.97 46.36 9.68
N ALA A 426 23.58 46.13 8.51
CA ALA A 426 24.80 46.83 8.09
C ALA A 426 24.52 48.25 7.55
N GLU A 427 23.35 48.48 6.95
CA GLU A 427 22.91 49.82 6.51
C GLU A 427 22.38 50.68 7.67
N GLY A 428 21.72 50.09 8.69
CA GLY A 428 21.18 50.81 9.85
C GLY A 428 22.23 51.46 10.78
N ALA A 429 23.53 51.27 10.52
CA ALA A 429 24.63 51.90 11.26
C ALA A 429 25.22 53.14 10.58
N LYS A 430 24.73 53.53 9.38
CA LYS A 430 25.16 54.75 8.70
C LYS A 430 23.94 55.50 8.18
N ASP A 431 23.84 56.74 8.64
CA ASP A 431 23.03 57.84 8.10
C ASP A 431 21.57 57.97 8.60
N ALA A 432 21.43 58.81 9.64
CA ALA A 432 20.34 59.79 9.70
C ALA A 432 20.90 61.12 9.12
N PRO A 433 20.16 61.89 8.28
CA PRO A 433 19.07 62.72 8.81
C PRO A 433 17.88 63.05 7.88
N ALA A 434 16.82 63.53 8.54
CA ALA A 434 15.77 64.52 8.24
C ALA A 434 15.36 64.93 6.81
N ASP A 435 14.04 64.84 6.62
CA ASP A 435 13.09 65.74 5.92
C ASP A 435 13.07 65.77 4.38
N MET A 436 11.94 65.37 3.78
CA MET A 436 11.10 66.17 2.88
C MET A 436 10.05 65.35 2.11
N ALA A 437 8.80 65.83 2.21
CA ALA A 437 7.69 65.87 1.24
C ALA A 437 7.26 64.62 0.42
N ALA A 438 5.97 64.30 0.57
CA ALA A 438 5.22 63.33 -0.24
C ALA A 438 4.87 63.83 -1.65
N PRO A 439 4.67 62.92 -2.61
CA PRO A 439 3.62 63.08 -3.61
C PRO A 439 2.68 61.86 -3.75
N GLU A 440 1.51 62.17 -4.30
CA GLU A 440 0.24 61.42 -4.45
C GLU A 440 0.26 60.14 -5.32
N PRO A 441 -0.78 59.28 -5.22
CA PRO A 441 -0.83 57.98 -5.87
C PRO A 441 -1.32 58.04 -7.32
N THR A 442 -0.66 57.29 -8.22
CA THR A 442 -1.14 57.03 -9.57
C THR A 442 -1.80 55.64 -9.64
N ALA A 443 -2.98 55.60 -10.25
CA ALA A 443 -3.85 54.43 -10.39
C ALA A 443 -3.29 53.39 -11.38
N PRO A 444 -3.59 52.08 -11.22
CA PRO A 444 -3.24 51.08 -12.22
C PRO A 444 -4.28 51.04 -13.35
N VAL A 445 -3.75 50.98 -14.58
CA VAL A 445 -4.46 50.80 -15.84
C VAL A 445 -4.97 49.36 -15.95
N ALA A 446 -6.26 49.21 -16.25
CA ALA A 446 -6.89 47.94 -16.61
C ALA A 446 -6.47 47.52 -18.03
N THR A 447 -6.22 46.23 -18.22
CA THR A 447 -6.14 45.61 -19.56
C THR A 447 -7.15 44.47 -19.62
N ASP A 448 -8.08 44.59 -20.57
CA ASP A 448 -9.11 43.58 -20.86
C ASP A 448 -8.51 42.38 -21.63
N PRO A 449 -9.04 41.16 -21.44
CA PRO A 449 -8.60 39.96 -22.14
C PRO A 449 -9.27 39.81 -23.53
N GLU A 450 -8.47 39.46 -24.53
CA GLU A 450 -8.92 39.17 -25.89
C GLU A 450 -9.50 37.74 -25.99
N ALA A 451 -10.65 37.63 -26.67
CA ALA A 451 -11.47 36.42 -26.78
C ALA A 451 -10.93 35.44 -27.85
N THR A 452 -10.95 34.14 -27.53
CA THR A 452 -10.72 33.04 -28.49
C THR A 452 -12.03 32.26 -28.69
N PRO A 453 -12.41 31.86 -29.93
CA PRO A 453 -13.71 31.24 -30.23
C PRO A 453 -13.84 29.79 -29.71
N PRO A 454 -15.07 29.27 -29.52
CA PRO A 454 -15.30 28.01 -28.82
C PRO A 454 -15.02 26.78 -29.69
N ALA A 455 -14.39 25.77 -29.07
CA ALA A 455 -14.34 24.40 -29.56
C ALA A 455 -15.65 23.65 -29.25
N GLU A 456 -16.00 22.66 -30.08
CA GLU A 456 -17.21 21.83 -29.96
C GLU A 456 -17.36 21.19 -28.56
N PRO A 457 -18.60 21.01 -28.05
CA PRO A 457 -18.81 20.52 -26.70
C PRO A 457 -18.42 19.04 -26.58
N LEU A 458 -17.44 18.76 -25.72
CA LEU A 458 -17.19 17.43 -25.21
C LEU A 458 -18.43 16.92 -24.44
N PRO A 459 -18.74 15.61 -24.49
CA PRO A 459 -19.84 15.05 -23.70
C PRO A 459 -19.63 15.30 -22.21
N ASP A 460 -20.71 15.68 -21.52
CA ASP A 460 -20.69 16.06 -20.09
C ASP A 460 -19.97 15.02 -19.23
N LEU A 461 -18.87 15.46 -18.59
CA LEU A 461 -18.16 14.67 -17.60
C LEU A 461 -19.03 14.57 -16.33
N PRO A 462 -19.22 13.37 -15.74
CA PRO A 462 -19.93 13.24 -14.49
C PRO A 462 -19.18 14.03 -13.41
N ARG A 463 -19.88 14.98 -12.78
CA ARG A 463 -19.37 15.69 -11.60
C ARG A 463 -19.05 14.65 -10.52
N THR A 464 -17.91 14.83 -9.86
CA THR A 464 -17.47 13.95 -8.78
C THR A 464 -18.51 13.95 -7.66
N ALA A 465 -19.06 12.78 -7.35
CA ALA A 465 -19.89 12.62 -6.17
C ALA A 465 -19.03 12.89 -4.91
N ASP A 466 -19.63 13.58 -3.94
CA ASP A 466 -19.10 13.73 -2.60
C ASP A 466 -18.82 12.32 -2.02
N PRO A 467 -17.62 12.03 -1.47
CA PRO A 467 -17.31 10.74 -0.86
C PRO A 467 -18.27 10.34 0.27
N ALA A 468 -19.09 11.26 0.80
CA ALA A 468 -20.19 10.93 1.72
C ALA A 468 -21.36 10.17 1.03
N ALA A 469 -21.59 10.37 -0.27
CA ALA A 469 -22.74 9.81 -1.00
C ALA A 469 -22.53 8.34 -1.44
N GLU A 470 -21.29 7.85 -1.55
CA GLU A 470 -21.01 6.45 -1.89
C GLU A 470 -21.33 5.44 -0.76
N ALA A 471 -21.65 5.93 0.45
CA ALA A 471 -22.04 5.09 1.57
C ALA A 471 -23.50 4.61 1.50
N GLU A 472 -24.40 5.32 0.80
CA GLU A 472 -25.85 5.01 0.81
C GLU A 472 -26.34 4.18 -0.39
N ALA A 473 -25.67 4.21 -1.54
CA ALA A 473 -26.16 3.54 -2.76
C ALA A 473 -25.91 2.00 -2.81
N ARG A 474 -25.50 1.36 -1.72
CA ARG A 474 -25.15 -0.08 -1.67
C ARG A 474 -26.33 -1.00 -1.30
N LYS A 475 -27.56 -0.50 -1.21
CA LYS A 475 -28.68 -1.30 -0.68
C LYS A 475 -29.41 -2.22 -1.66
N ASP A 476 -29.39 -1.99 -2.97
CA ASP A 476 -30.18 -2.84 -3.88
C ASP A 476 -29.39 -3.26 -5.13
N GLY A 477 -29.35 -4.57 -5.39
CA GLY A 477 -28.77 -5.14 -6.62
C GLY A 477 -28.27 -6.58 -6.48
N SER A 478 -29.19 -7.51 -6.24
CA SER A 478 -28.97 -8.97 -6.30
C SER A 478 -28.99 -9.47 -7.74
N ALA A 479 -27.94 -10.17 -8.18
CA ALA A 479 -28.03 -11.22 -9.20
C ALA A 479 -26.81 -12.16 -9.10
N ALA A 480 -27.10 -13.45 -8.94
CA ALA A 480 -26.13 -14.54 -8.78
C ALA A 480 -25.56 -15.01 -10.14
N SER A 481 -24.32 -15.51 -10.14
CA SER A 481 -23.80 -16.39 -11.20
C SER A 481 -23.02 -17.54 -10.57
N ALA A 482 -23.41 -18.77 -10.89
CA ALA A 482 -22.84 -20.00 -10.36
C ALA A 482 -21.48 -20.35 -11.00
N PRO A 483 -20.57 -21.07 -10.30
CA PRO A 483 -19.30 -21.51 -10.86
C PRO A 483 -19.43 -22.76 -11.76
N LEU A 484 -18.57 -22.84 -12.78
CA LEU A 484 -18.43 -23.96 -13.72
C LEU A 484 -17.96 -25.27 -13.03
N PRO A 485 -18.40 -26.46 -13.50
CA PRO A 485 -18.08 -27.72 -12.85
C PRO A 485 -16.70 -28.25 -13.23
N LEU A 486 -15.98 -28.77 -12.23
CA LEU A 486 -14.78 -29.59 -12.36
C LEU A 486 -15.11 -30.93 -13.04
N GLN A 487 -14.43 -31.26 -14.13
CA GLN A 487 -14.47 -32.59 -14.72
C GLN A 487 -13.81 -33.61 -13.79
N LYS A 488 -14.53 -34.70 -13.52
CA LYS A 488 -14.09 -35.84 -12.71
C LYS A 488 -13.02 -36.64 -13.45
N SER A 489 -12.00 -37.06 -12.71
CA SER A 489 -11.00 -38.05 -13.11
C SER A 489 -11.63 -39.42 -13.41
N LEU A 490 -11.13 -40.08 -14.46
CA LEU A 490 -11.43 -41.47 -14.82
C LEU A 490 -10.78 -42.44 -13.80
N PRO A 491 -11.41 -43.60 -13.49
CA PRO A 491 -10.85 -44.57 -12.57
C PRO A 491 -9.83 -45.50 -13.25
N ALA A 492 -8.89 -45.99 -12.44
CA ALA A 492 -7.90 -47.00 -12.77
C ALA A 492 -8.57 -48.37 -12.96
N ASP A 493 -8.17 -49.06 -14.02
CA ASP A 493 -8.61 -50.40 -14.40
C ASP A 493 -7.81 -51.46 -13.61
N ALA A 494 -8.51 -52.36 -12.93
CA ALA A 494 -7.92 -53.49 -12.20
C ALA A 494 -8.80 -54.73 -12.35
N GLY A 495 -8.22 -55.76 -13.01
CA GLY A 495 -8.40 -57.17 -12.68
C GLY A 495 -9.71 -57.83 -13.10
N THR A 496 -9.69 -58.49 -14.25
CA THR A 496 -10.62 -59.59 -14.58
C THR A 496 -9.96 -60.92 -14.21
N GLU A 497 -10.49 -61.59 -13.18
CA GLU A 497 -10.39 -63.04 -13.00
C GLU A 497 -11.75 -63.66 -13.36
N THR A 498 -11.77 -64.56 -14.35
CA THR A 498 -12.82 -65.57 -14.48
C THR A 498 -12.18 -66.89 -14.89
N GLU A 499 -12.52 -67.91 -14.11
CA GLU A 499 -12.23 -69.33 -14.27
C GLU A 499 -12.58 -69.86 -15.68
N SER A 500 -11.65 -70.59 -16.29
CA SER A 500 -11.86 -71.94 -16.85
C SER A 500 -10.53 -72.64 -17.05
#